data_AF-A0A8C5AH90-F1
#
_entry.id   AF-A0A8C5AH90-F1
#
_cell.length_a   1.000
_cell.length_b   1.000
_cell.length_c   1.000
_cell.angle_alpha   90.00
_cell.angle_beta   90.00
_cell.angle_gamma   90.00
#
_symmetry.space_group_name_H-M   'P 1'
#
loop_
_entity.id
_entity.type
_entity.pdbx_description
1 polymer ?
#
loop_
_entity_poly.entity_id
_entity_poly.type
_entity_poly.pdbx_seq_one_letter_code
_entity_poly.pdbx_strand_id
1 'polypeptide(L)'
;MPFKSSSVHVDQEGRYIIVSGWLQNEKVTLVNVYAPNILQSKFFASLCPTIARSMEGPLIIGGDFNSVCDPIVDRSSQPLPSDKNISTALREFQSELGITDIWRLVHPDVREYSFYSGCFIDQLSPYLLLLFNEIL
;
A
#
# COMPACT_ATOMS: atom_id res chain seq x y z
N MET A 1 -3.45 -26.02 2.57
CA MET A 1 -3.22 -26.06 1.11
C MET A 1 -2.30 -24.90 0.75
N PRO A 2 -1.22 -25.09 -0.03
CA PRO A 2 -0.32 -24.01 -0.42
C PRO A 2 -0.98 -23.07 -1.44
N PHE A 3 -0.50 -21.84 -1.52
CA PHE A 3 -0.88 -20.89 -2.56
C PHE A 3 -0.46 -21.42 -3.95
N LYS A 4 -1.33 -21.28 -4.95
CA LYS A 4 -1.05 -21.66 -6.34
C LYS A 4 -1.25 -20.48 -7.27
N SER A 5 -0.16 -19.91 -7.78
CA SER A 5 -0.21 -18.79 -8.74
C SER A 5 -0.84 -19.20 -10.08
N SER A 6 -1.70 -18.34 -10.63
CA SER A 6 -2.30 -18.48 -11.96
C SER A 6 -1.81 -17.42 -12.94
N SER A 7 -1.52 -16.21 -12.47
CA SER A 7 -0.95 -15.13 -13.28
C SER A 7 0.05 -14.32 -12.48
N VAL A 8 1.07 -13.81 -13.17
CA VAL A 8 2.11 -12.95 -12.60
C VAL A 8 2.33 -11.79 -13.55
N HIS A 9 2.23 -10.58 -13.03
CA HIS A 9 2.53 -9.35 -13.74
C HIS A 9 3.62 -8.60 -12.97
N VAL A 10 4.73 -8.33 -13.63
CA VAL A 10 5.92 -7.70 -13.04
C VAL A 10 6.14 -6.37 -13.71
N ASP A 11 6.34 -5.34 -12.91
CA ASP A 11 6.73 -4.02 -13.40
C ASP A 11 8.13 -4.04 -14.01
N GLN A 12 8.34 -3.29 -15.09
CA GLN A 12 9.64 -3.23 -15.77
C GLN A 12 10.71 -2.54 -14.92
N GLU A 13 10.32 -1.61 -14.06
CA GLU A 13 11.22 -0.88 -13.15
C GLU A 13 11.37 -1.57 -11.79
N GLY A 14 10.72 -2.73 -11.59
CA GLY A 14 10.74 -3.48 -10.33
C GLY A 14 9.99 -2.79 -9.19
N ARG A 15 9.03 -1.90 -9.49
CA ARG A 15 8.27 -1.15 -8.49
C ARG A 15 7.06 -1.89 -7.94
N TYR A 16 6.59 -2.92 -8.63
CA TYR A 16 5.54 -3.78 -8.12
C TYR A 16 5.54 -5.14 -8.80
N ILE A 17 4.92 -6.10 -8.12
CA ILE A 17 4.54 -7.39 -8.67
C ILE A 17 3.10 -7.68 -8.25
N ILE A 18 2.28 -8.09 -9.21
CA ILE A 18 0.90 -8.53 -9.02
C ILE A 18 0.85 -10.03 -9.31
N VAL A 19 0.38 -10.81 -8.35
CA VAL A 19 0.23 -12.26 -8.47
C VAL A 19 -1.21 -12.61 -8.15
N SER A 20 -1.94 -13.13 -9.15
CA SER A 20 -3.23 -13.75 -8.90
C SER A 20 -3.07 -15.25 -8.78
N GLY A 21 -3.85 -15.88 -7.92
CA GLY A 21 -3.77 -17.31 -7.68
C GLY A 21 -4.85 -17.81 -6.76
N TRP A 22 -4.69 -19.05 -6.30
CA TRP A 22 -5.65 -19.75 -5.46
C TRP A 22 -5.11 -19.93 -4.05
N LEU A 23 -5.92 -19.55 -3.07
CA LEU A 23 -5.69 -19.81 -1.64
C LEU A 23 -6.96 -20.41 -1.06
N GLN A 24 -6.88 -21.61 -0.48
CA GLN A 24 -8.03 -22.31 0.10
C GLN A 24 -9.27 -22.43 -0.83
N ASN A 25 -9.04 -22.67 -2.13
CA ASN A 25 -10.06 -22.72 -3.19
C ASN A 25 -10.75 -21.39 -3.53
N GLU A 26 -10.31 -20.28 -2.94
CA GLU A 26 -10.70 -18.93 -3.34
C GLU A 26 -9.62 -18.32 -4.24
N LYS A 27 -10.03 -17.55 -5.25
CA LYS A 27 -9.09 -16.74 -6.01
C LYS A 27 -8.71 -15.50 -5.20
N VAL A 28 -7.44 -15.17 -5.16
CA VAL A 28 -6.92 -13.97 -4.49
C VAL A 28 -5.90 -13.27 -5.38
N THR A 29 -5.83 -11.95 -5.28
CA THR A 29 -4.80 -11.13 -5.90
C THR A 29 -3.89 -10.55 -4.83
N LEU A 30 -2.60 -10.88 -4.92
CA LEU A 30 -1.55 -10.39 -4.05
C LEU A 30 -0.71 -9.36 -4.79
N VAL A 31 -0.47 -8.20 -4.19
CA VAL A 31 0.35 -7.14 -4.77
C VAL A 31 1.44 -6.74 -3.80
N ASN A 32 2.70 -6.79 -4.23
CA ASN A 32 3.81 -6.21 -3.50
C ASN A 32 4.28 -4.93 -4.20
N VAL A 33 4.43 -3.83 -3.46
CA VAL A 33 4.74 -2.49 -3.98
C VAL A 33 6.03 -1.97 -3.36
N TYR A 34 6.85 -1.32 -4.18
CA TYR A 34 7.96 -0.49 -3.77
C TYR A 34 7.85 0.86 -4.48
N ALA A 35 7.12 1.78 -3.84
CA ALA A 35 6.86 3.10 -4.41
C ALA A 35 8.15 3.95 -4.47
N PRO A 36 8.27 4.86 -5.45
CA PRO A 36 9.41 5.75 -5.52
C PRO A 36 9.42 6.78 -4.37
N ASN A 37 10.59 7.33 -4.05
CA ASN A 37 10.73 8.42 -3.06
C ASN A 37 10.25 9.79 -3.56
N ILE A 38 10.01 9.91 -4.87
CA ILE A 38 9.54 11.11 -5.54
C ILE A 38 8.34 10.75 -6.43
N LEU A 39 7.43 11.71 -6.64
CA LEU A 39 6.26 11.56 -7.52
C LEU A 39 5.31 10.42 -7.10
N GLN A 40 5.20 10.13 -5.80
CA GLN A 40 4.33 9.07 -5.26
C GLN A 40 2.87 9.19 -5.74
N SER A 41 2.31 10.41 -5.75
CA SER A 41 0.93 10.62 -6.22
C SER A 41 0.72 10.17 -7.67
N LYS A 42 1.70 10.43 -8.54
CA LYS A 42 1.65 9.99 -9.95
C LYS A 42 1.80 8.47 -10.06
N PHE A 43 2.65 7.89 -9.22
CA PHE A 43 2.84 6.45 -9.15
C PHE A 43 1.52 5.75 -8.77
N PHE A 44 0.86 6.16 -7.69
CA PHE A 44 -0.41 5.57 -7.25
C PHE A 44 -1.52 5.72 -8.30
N ALA A 45 -1.67 6.90 -8.90
CA ALA A 45 -2.63 7.13 -9.98
C ALA A 45 -2.40 6.21 -11.19
N SER A 46 -1.14 5.86 -11.49
CA SER A 46 -0.81 4.95 -12.59
C SER A 46 -0.96 3.46 -12.22
N LEU A 47 -0.74 3.12 -10.95
CA LEU A 47 -0.80 1.76 -10.44
C LEU A 47 -2.24 1.28 -10.25
N CYS A 48 -3.13 2.17 -9.78
CA CYS A 48 -4.54 1.84 -9.52
C CYS A 48 -5.24 1.11 -10.70
N PRO A 49 -5.26 1.65 -11.94
CA PRO A 49 -5.92 0.97 -13.06
C PRO A 49 -5.22 -0.33 -13.46
N THR A 50 -3.93 -0.48 -13.18
CA THR A 50 -3.19 -1.72 -13.44
C THR A 50 -3.63 -2.82 -12.48
N ILE A 51 -3.74 -2.51 -11.18
CA ILE A 51 -4.26 -3.45 -10.18
C ILE A 51 -5.71 -3.81 -10.47
N ALA A 52 -6.57 -2.81 -10.73
CA ALA A 52 -7.99 -3.03 -11.00
C ALA A 52 -8.23 -3.99 -12.18
N ARG A 53 -7.38 -3.95 -13.23
CA ARG A 53 -7.47 -4.85 -14.39
C ARG A 53 -6.97 -6.27 -14.12
N SER A 54 -6.09 -6.45 -13.14
CA SER A 54 -5.48 -7.74 -12.80
C SER A 54 -6.15 -8.44 -11.61
N MET A 55 -7.11 -7.77 -10.96
CA MET A 55 -7.79 -8.25 -9.77
C MET A 55 -8.71 -9.43 -10.10
N GLU A 56 -8.49 -10.54 -9.39
CA GLU A 56 -9.29 -11.77 -9.44
C GLU A 56 -9.63 -12.21 -8.01
N GLY A 57 -10.74 -11.70 -7.46
CA GLY A 57 -11.17 -11.98 -6.09
C GLY A 57 -10.64 -10.95 -5.08
N PRO A 58 -10.55 -11.29 -3.78
CA PRO A 58 -10.03 -10.41 -2.76
C PRO A 58 -8.61 -9.94 -3.07
N LEU A 59 -8.40 -8.64 -2.88
CA LEU A 59 -7.13 -7.97 -3.08
C LEU A 59 -6.39 -7.87 -1.74
N ILE A 60 -5.10 -8.19 -1.76
CA ILE A 60 -4.17 -7.94 -0.67
C ILE A 60 -2.98 -7.20 -1.27
N ILE A 61 -2.80 -5.94 -0.89
CA ILE A 61 -1.60 -5.18 -1.21
C ILE A 61 -0.67 -5.23 0.01
N GLY A 62 0.62 -5.09 -0.21
CA GLY A 62 1.62 -4.85 0.82
C GLY A 62 2.87 -4.26 0.17
N GLY A 63 3.83 -3.85 1.00
CA GLY A 63 5.12 -3.36 0.55
C GLY A 63 5.48 -2.02 1.18
N ASP A 64 6.39 -1.28 0.55
CA ASP A 64 6.83 0.03 0.98
C ASP A 64 6.25 1.10 0.06
N PHE A 65 5.37 1.93 0.61
CA PHE A 65 4.66 2.98 -0.10
C PHE A 65 5.44 4.31 -0.12
N ASN A 66 6.55 4.41 0.62
CA ASN A 66 7.32 5.66 0.79
C ASN A 66 6.42 6.89 1.04
N SER A 67 5.33 6.66 1.78
CA SER A 67 4.20 7.56 1.97
C SER A 67 3.48 7.18 3.26
N VAL A 68 2.74 8.12 3.85
CA VAL A 68 1.95 7.90 5.07
C VAL A 68 0.49 8.28 4.83
N CYS A 69 -0.46 7.60 5.49
CA CYS A 69 -1.90 7.84 5.33
C CYS A 69 -2.36 9.07 6.12
N ASP A 70 -1.88 9.19 7.37
CA ASP A 70 -2.10 10.35 8.22
C ASP A 70 -0.75 10.86 8.77
N PRO A 71 -0.22 11.95 8.18
CA PRO A 71 1.05 12.53 8.60
C PRO A 71 1.12 12.94 10.08
N ILE A 72 -0.02 13.16 10.75
CA ILE A 72 -0.07 13.60 12.15
C ILE A 72 0.25 12.45 13.11
N VAL A 73 -0.15 11.22 12.77
CA VAL A 73 0.05 10.03 13.61
C VAL A 73 1.15 9.11 13.10
N ASP A 74 1.35 9.04 11.78
CA ASP A 74 2.29 8.13 11.12
C ASP A 74 3.72 8.70 10.99
N ARG A 75 3.94 9.94 11.43
CA ARG A 75 5.26 10.55 11.55
C ARG A 75 5.57 10.90 13.00
N SER A 76 6.83 10.81 13.38
CA SER A 76 7.31 11.34 14.67
C SER A 76 7.47 12.87 14.64
N SER A 77 7.71 13.42 13.46
CA SER A 77 7.97 14.85 13.23
C SER A 77 6.73 15.58 12.72
N GLN A 78 6.85 16.90 12.59
CA GLN A 78 5.78 17.69 11.99
C GLN A 78 5.58 17.29 10.52
N PRO A 79 4.32 17.23 10.03
CA PRO A 79 4.03 16.97 8.63
C PRO A 79 4.77 17.91 7.68
N LEU A 80 5.33 17.36 6.61
CA LEU A 80 5.94 18.15 5.54
C LEU A 80 4.86 18.71 4.61
N PRO A 81 5.10 19.85 3.92
CA PRO A 81 4.16 20.39 2.94
C PRO A 81 3.78 19.41 1.82
N SER A 82 4.71 18.52 1.43
CA SER A 82 4.50 17.47 0.43
C SER A 82 3.54 16.38 0.89
N ASP A 83 3.48 16.11 2.19
CA ASP A 83 2.75 14.97 2.74
C ASP A 83 1.26 15.08 2.46
N LYS A 84 0.70 16.28 2.50
CA LYS A 84 -0.73 16.49 2.24
C LYS A 84 -1.15 15.93 0.88
N ASN A 85 -0.37 16.19 -0.17
CA ASN A 85 -0.69 15.74 -1.52
C ASN A 85 -0.45 14.23 -1.69
N ILE A 86 0.61 13.72 -1.06
CA ILE A 86 0.97 12.30 -1.11
C ILE A 86 -0.07 11.46 -0.36
N SER A 87 -0.41 11.83 0.87
CA SER A 87 -1.44 11.16 1.68
C SER A 87 -2.83 11.24 1.04
N THR A 88 -3.14 12.35 0.35
CA THR A 88 -4.41 12.45 -0.39
C THR A 88 -4.45 11.44 -1.55
N ALA A 89 -3.40 11.37 -2.36
CA ALA A 89 -3.32 10.38 -3.44
C ALA A 89 -3.35 8.94 -2.93
N LEU A 90 -2.74 8.66 -1.78
CA LEU A 90 -2.79 7.33 -1.16
C LEU A 90 -4.20 6.97 -0.68
N ARG A 91 -4.94 7.93 -0.10
CA ARG A 91 -6.35 7.73 0.28
C ARG A 91 -7.27 7.56 -0.92
N GLU A 92 -7.04 8.29 -2.00
CA GLU A 92 -7.75 8.11 -3.27
C GLU A 92 -7.49 6.71 -3.84
N PHE A 93 -6.23 6.27 -3.86
CA PHE A 93 -5.84 4.91 -4.26
C PHE A 93 -6.54 3.83 -3.41
N GLN A 94 -6.60 4.02 -2.09
CA GLN A 94 -7.34 3.14 -1.18
C GLN A 94 -8.84 3.11 -1.49
N SER A 95 -9.45 4.29 -1.68
CA SER A 95 -10.87 4.42 -1.97
C SER A 95 -11.25 3.81 -3.33
N GLU A 96 -10.43 3.99 -4.36
CA GLU A 96 -10.70 3.47 -5.70
C GLU A 96 -10.62 1.94 -5.76
N LEU A 97 -9.73 1.34 -4.98
CA LEU A 97 -9.57 -0.11 -4.91
C LEU A 97 -10.44 -0.77 -3.83
N GLY A 98 -11.19 0.01 -3.04
CA GLY A 98 -12.05 -0.50 -1.98
C GLY A 98 -11.26 -1.17 -0.85
N ILE A 99 -10.11 -0.62 -0.51
CA ILE A 99 -9.18 -1.21 0.45
C ILE A 99 -8.90 -0.28 1.63
N THR A 100 -8.62 -0.86 2.79
CA THR A 100 -8.36 -0.15 4.04
C THR A 100 -7.10 -0.64 4.73
N ASP A 101 -6.38 0.29 5.37
CA ASP A 101 -5.24 0.00 6.23
C ASP A 101 -5.67 -0.81 7.46
N ILE A 102 -5.40 -2.12 7.45
CA ILE A 102 -5.75 -3.01 8.57
C ILE A 102 -5.01 -2.60 9.85
N TRP A 103 -3.78 -2.12 9.76
CA TRP A 103 -3.03 -1.72 10.95
C TRP A 103 -3.70 -0.53 11.62
N ARG A 104 -4.03 0.53 10.86
CA ARG A 104 -4.73 1.70 11.41
C ARG A 104 -6.15 1.41 11.85
N LEU A 105 -6.81 0.41 11.26
CA LEU A 105 -8.11 -0.06 11.73
C LEU A 105 -8.04 -0.64 13.15
N VAL A 106 -6.99 -1.42 13.45
CA VAL A 106 -6.79 -2.04 14.77
C VAL A 106 -6.12 -1.10 15.77
N HIS A 107 -5.29 -0.18 15.30
CA HIS A 107 -4.45 0.70 16.11
C HIS A 107 -4.59 2.18 15.70
N PRO A 108 -5.79 2.79 15.84
CA PRO A 108 -6.06 4.12 15.28
C PRO A 108 -5.10 5.20 15.79
N ASP A 109 -4.85 5.23 17.11
CA ASP A 109 -4.07 6.30 17.75
C ASP A 109 -2.62 5.90 18.12
N VAL A 110 -2.23 4.65 17.85
CA VAL A 110 -0.90 4.14 18.26
C VAL A 110 0.18 4.67 17.33
N ARG A 111 1.21 5.29 17.91
CA ARG A 111 2.38 5.79 17.18
C ARG A 111 3.51 4.77 17.24
N GLU A 112 3.58 3.94 16.21
CA GLU A 112 4.67 3.00 15.95
C GLU A 112 5.20 3.23 14.54
N TYR A 113 6.49 2.95 14.33
CA TYR A 113 7.24 3.35 13.13
C TYR A 113 8.12 2.20 12.64
N SER A 114 8.26 2.06 11.31
CA SER A 114 9.03 0.98 10.66
C SER A 114 10.29 1.46 9.93
N PHE A 115 10.49 2.77 9.78
CA PHE A 115 11.68 3.37 9.18
C PHE A 115 12.26 4.51 10.04
N TYR A 116 13.58 4.62 10.07
CA TYR A 116 14.31 5.71 10.73
C TYR A 116 15.17 6.47 9.73
N SER A 117 14.98 7.79 9.64
CA SER A 117 15.84 8.68 8.86
C SER A 117 16.88 9.35 9.78
N GLY A 118 18.16 9.02 9.56
CA GLY A 118 19.25 9.62 10.34
C GLY A 118 19.49 11.12 10.07
N CYS A 119 18.97 11.65 8.95
CA CYS A 119 19.19 13.03 8.54
C CYS A 119 18.22 14.03 9.21
N PHE A 120 17.04 13.57 9.66
CA PHE A 120 16.00 14.43 10.25
C PHE A 120 15.60 14.04 11.68
N ILE A 121 16.09 12.92 12.22
CA ILE A 121 15.54 12.28 13.43
C ILE A 121 14.03 12.03 13.25
N ASP A 122 13.63 11.66 12.02
CA ASP A 122 12.24 11.34 11.69
C ASP A 122 12.08 9.83 11.59
N GLN A 123 11.11 9.30 12.31
CA GLN A 123 10.61 7.95 12.16
C GLN A 123 9.33 7.99 11.32
N LEU A 124 9.29 7.16 10.28
CA LEU A 124 8.14 6.98 9.41
C LEU A 124 7.54 5.60 9.69
N SER A 125 6.24 5.47 9.50
CA SER A 125 5.58 4.16 9.44
C SER A 125 5.24 3.77 8.00
N PRO A 126 6.21 3.33 7.17
CA PRO A 126 5.88 2.54 5.99
C PRO A 126 5.46 1.16 6.46
N TYR A 127 4.19 1.00 6.83
CA TYR A 127 3.66 -0.34 7.03
C TYR A 127 3.68 -1.10 5.70
N LEU A 128 3.99 -2.39 5.81
CA LEU A 128 3.37 -3.45 5.04
C LEU A 128 1.84 -3.27 5.18
N LEU A 129 1.28 -2.44 4.31
CA LEU A 129 -0.11 -2.06 4.33
C LEU A 129 -0.92 -3.23 3.78
N LEU A 130 -1.31 -4.19 4.62
CA LEU A 130 -2.27 -5.22 4.24
C LEU A 130 -3.61 -4.55 4.01
N LEU A 131 -3.94 -4.38 2.74
CA LEU A 131 -5.14 -3.75 2.26
C LEU A 131 -6.11 -4.84 1.84
N PHE A 132 -7.19 -5.06 2.59
CA PHE A 132 -8.20 -6.07 2.30
C PHE A 132 -9.48 -5.41 1.78
N ASN A 133 -10.11 -6.04 0.78
CA ASN A 133 -11.43 -5.64 0.30
C ASN A 133 -12.49 -6.49 1.04
N GLU A 134 -13.33 -5.86 1.85
CA GLU A 134 -14.46 -6.56 2.48
C GLU A 134 -15.51 -6.90 1.44
N ILE A 135 -15.67 -8.20 1.15
CA ILE A 135 -16.89 -8.71 0.52
C ILE A 135 -17.75 -9.27 1.67
N LEU A 136 -18.81 -8.55 2.04
CA LEU A 136 -19.97 -9.11 2.74
C LEU A 136 -20.99 -9.60 1.70
#